data_AF-A0A2V7ZCX1-F1
#
_entry.id   AF-A0A2V7ZCX1-F1
#
_cell.length_a   1.000
_cell.length_b   1.000
_cell.length_c   1.000
_cell.angle_alpha   90.00
_cell.angle_beta   90.00
_cell.angle_gamma   90.00
#
_symmetry.space_group_name_H-M   'P 1'
#
loop_
_entity.id
_entity.type
_entity.pdbx_description
1 polymer ?
#
loop_
_entity_poly.entity_id
_entity_poly.type
_entity_poly.pdbx_seq_one_letter_code
_entity_poly.pdbx_strand_id
1 'polypeptide(L)'
;MAGVQAHPRPPRIAIEFLPRVVGFQRTRIHREEVVMRRTAALLLALALAAGCASSGPPVAPAVLAETEAAVHRAESAGARERAADLLAKARRAWDEGRLASTRGEGEIARHRLEEAHAYAEAAEAQANAERLKSEAASLRREADDLEAKIRQIREQSRNP
;
A
#
# COMPACT_ATOMS: atom_id res chain seq x y z
N MET A 1 16.82 17.58 -38.77
CA MET A 1 18.02 16.80 -38.41
C MET A 1 17.70 15.34 -38.61
N ALA A 2 18.11 14.80 -39.75
CA ALA A 2 17.87 13.43 -40.19
C ALA A 2 19.12 12.59 -39.88
N GLY A 3 18.93 11.36 -39.41
CA GLY A 3 20.01 10.44 -39.09
C GLY A 3 19.59 8.98 -39.33
N VAL A 4 19.50 8.60 -40.59
CA VAL A 4 19.31 7.21 -41.04
C VAL A 4 20.67 6.52 -40.99
N GLN A 5 20.86 5.55 -40.09
CA GLN A 5 22.03 4.67 -40.11
C GLN A 5 21.69 3.38 -40.86
N ALA A 6 22.20 3.29 -42.09
CA ALA A 6 22.28 2.07 -42.88
C ALA A 6 23.65 1.42 -42.65
N HIS A 7 23.67 0.15 -42.22
CA HIS A 7 24.90 -0.63 -42.15
C HIS A 7 24.97 -1.72 -43.25
N PRO A 8 26.18 -1.98 -43.79
CA PRO A 8 26.41 -2.73 -45.02
C PRO A 8 26.40 -4.25 -44.86
N ARG A 9 26.01 -4.94 -45.95
CA ARG A 9 26.08 -6.40 -46.11
C ARG A 9 27.51 -6.86 -46.47
N PRO A 10 28.03 -7.95 -45.88
CA PRO A 10 29.20 -8.65 -46.38
C PRO A 10 28.88 -9.74 -47.43
N PRO A 11 29.89 -10.19 -48.21
CA PRO A 11 29.72 -10.77 -49.54
C PRO A 11 29.44 -12.28 -49.59
N ARG A 12 28.96 -12.68 -50.78
CA ARG A 12 28.79 -14.05 -51.28
C ARG A 12 30.15 -14.75 -51.39
N ILE A 13 30.28 -15.90 -50.75
CA ILE A 13 31.33 -16.88 -51.06
C ILE A 13 30.64 -18.09 -51.69
N ALA A 14 30.94 -18.30 -52.97
CA ALA A 14 30.63 -19.51 -53.71
C ALA A 14 31.69 -20.56 -53.39
N ILE A 15 31.26 -21.76 -53.00
CA ILE A 15 32.11 -22.96 -52.99
C ILE A 15 31.34 -24.03 -53.75
N GLU A 16 31.87 -24.35 -54.93
CA GLU A 16 31.42 -25.44 -55.78
C GLU A 16 31.95 -26.79 -55.29
N PHE A 17 31.05 -27.78 -55.34
CA PHE A 17 31.24 -29.18 -55.71
C PHE A 17 32.45 -29.98 -55.21
N LEU A 18 32.15 -31.09 -54.51
CA LEU A 18 32.32 -32.45 -55.07
C LEU A 18 31.56 -33.50 -54.21
N PRO A 19 30.99 -34.55 -54.83
CA PRO A 19 30.17 -35.55 -54.16
C PRO A 19 31.03 -36.73 -53.67
N ARG A 20 30.88 -37.12 -52.41
CA ARG A 20 31.40 -38.42 -51.95
C ARG A 20 30.52 -39.02 -50.84
N VAL A 21 29.93 -40.15 -51.22
CA VAL A 21 29.65 -41.33 -50.40
C VAL A 21 28.63 -41.14 -49.27
N VAL A 22 27.42 -41.60 -49.58
CA VAL A 22 26.35 -41.94 -48.65
C VAL A 22 26.87 -42.96 -47.63
N GLY A 23 27.32 -42.48 -46.49
CA GLY A 23 27.56 -43.23 -45.27
C GLY A 23 26.40 -43.02 -44.31
N PHE A 24 25.33 -43.78 -44.54
CA PHE A 24 24.21 -43.98 -43.63
C PHE A 24 24.75 -44.49 -42.28
N GLN A 25 24.77 -43.66 -41.23
CA GLN A 25 24.75 -44.00 -39.78
C GLN A 25 25.18 -42.78 -38.93
N ARG A 26 24.30 -41.80 -38.66
CA ARG A 26 24.44 -40.86 -37.52
C ARG A 26 23.21 -39.95 -37.36
N THR A 27 22.07 -40.51 -36.94
CA THR A 27 20.87 -39.73 -36.56
C THR A 27 20.33 -40.12 -35.19
N ARG A 28 21.21 -40.40 -34.23
CA ARG A 28 20.79 -40.64 -32.84
C ARG A 28 21.36 -39.69 -31.78
N ILE A 29 22.25 -38.75 -32.12
CA ILE A 29 22.88 -37.87 -31.11
C ILE A 29 22.30 -36.44 -31.11
N HIS A 30 21.79 -35.90 -32.23
CA HIS A 30 21.16 -34.56 -32.24
C HIS A 30 19.71 -34.52 -31.75
N ARG A 31 19.07 -35.68 -31.51
CA ARG A 31 17.69 -35.72 -31.02
C ARG A 31 17.59 -35.31 -29.55
N GLU A 32 18.59 -35.62 -28.73
CA GLU A 32 18.56 -35.27 -27.30
C GLU A 32 18.82 -33.78 -27.05
N GLU A 33 19.78 -33.14 -27.73
CA GLU A 33 20.07 -31.71 -27.53
C GLU A 33 18.89 -30.80 -27.94
N VAL A 34 18.18 -31.16 -29.02
CA VAL A 34 16.99 -30.40 -29.46
C VAL A 34 15.81 -30.61 -28.52
N VAL A 35 15.67 -31.81 -27.93
CA VAL A 35 14.64 -32.10 -26.94
C VAL A 35 14.93 -31.37 -25.63
N MET A 36 16.18 -31.36 -25.15
CA MET A 36 16.60 -30.66 -23.93
C MET A 36 16.43 -29.14 -24.02
N ARG A 37 16.78 -28.53 -25.17
CA ARG A 37 16.57 -27.09 -25.40
C ARG A 37 15.08 -26.71 -25.45
N ARG A 38 14.24 -27.57 -26.03
CA ARG A 38 12.78 -27.34 -26.06
C ARG A 38 12.15 -27.46 -24.68
N THR A 39 12.57 -28.43 -23.87
CA THR A 39 12.09 -28.55 -22.48
C THR A 39 12.56 -27.38 -21.61
N ALA A 40 13.79 -26.91 -21.78
CA ALA A 40 14.28 -25.73 -21.06
C ALA A 40 13.51 -24.46 -21.45
N ALA A 41 13.23 -24.26 -22.74
CA ALA A 41 12.42 -23.13 -23.21
C ALA A 41 10.96 -23.20 -22.72
N LEU A 42 10.36 -24.39 -22.67
CA LEU A 42 9.02 -24.60 -22.12
C LEU A 42 8.96 -24.33 -20.62
N LEU A 43 9.95 -24.79 -19.85
CA LEU A 43 10.03 -24.51 -18.40
C LEU A 43 10.23 -23.03 -18.11
N LEU A 44 11.04 -22.33 -18.91
CA LEU A 44 11.24 -20.89 -18.77
C LEU A 44 9.96 -20.10 -19.12
N ALA A 45 9.23 -20.53 -20.15
CA ALA A 45 7.94 -19.93 -20.52
C ALA A 45 6.86 -20.17 -19.45
N LEU A 46 6.79 -21.36 -18.86
CA LEU A 46 5.88 -21.67 -17.75
C LEU A 46 6.23 -20.88 -16.48
N ALA A 47 7.52 -20.67 -16.19
CA ALA A 47 7.96 -19.87 -15.06
C ALA A 47 7.59 -18.38 -15.22
N LEU A 48 7.64 -17.84 -16.44
CA LEU A 48 7.22 -16.47 -16.73
C LEU A 48 5.69 -16.30 -16.68
N ALA A 49 4.92 -17.33 -17.03
CA ALA A 49 3.46 -17.30 -16.96
C ALA A 49 2.92 -17.37 -15.52
N ALA A 50 3.66 -17.95 -14.57
CA ALA A 50 3.28 -18.02 -13.16
C ALA A 50 3.47 -16.69 -12.38
N GLY A 51 4.15 -15.70 -12.97
CA GLY A 51 4.51 -14.44 -12.30
C GLY A 51 3.42 -13.36 -12.27
N CYS A 52 2.38 -13.45 -13.11
CA CYS A 52 1.35 -12.40 -13.22
C CYS A 52 0.18 -12.56 -12.23
N ALA A 53 0.14 -13.62 -11.42
CA ALA A 53 -0.97 -13.85 -10.49
C ALA A 53 -0.76 -13.21 -9.10
N SER A 54 0.43 -12.69 -8.80
CA SER A 54 0.76 -12.21 -7.45
C SER A 54 0.39 -10.75 -7.20
N SER A 55 0.13 -9.97 -8.24
CA SER A 55 -0.35 -8.58 -8.11
C SER A 55 -1.87 -8.61 -8.18
N GLY A 56 -2.53 -8.62 -7.03
CA GLY A 56 -4.00 -8.51 -6.94
C GLY A 56 -4.54 -7.27 -7.68
N PRO A 57 -5.86 -7.18 -7.90
CA PRO A 57 -6.45 -6.06 -8.64
C PRO A 57 -6.06 -4.71 -8.01
N PRO A 58 -5.88 -3.66 -8.83
CA PRO A 58 -5.49 -2.34 -8.33
C PRO A 58 -6.52 -1.81 -7.34
N VAL A 59 -6.05 -1.03 -6.36
CA VAL A 59 -6.94 -0.40 -5.37
C VAL A 59 -7.78 0.68 -6.06
N ALA A 60 -9.07 0.72 -5.74
CA ALA A 60 -9.95 1.76 -6.24
C ALA A 60 -9.55 3.14 -5.66
N PRO A 61 -9.52 4.21 -6.48
CA PRO A 61 -9.19 5.56 -5.99
C PRO A 61 -10.08 6.06 -4.85
N ALA A 62 -11.33 5.58 -4.79
CA ALA A 62 -12.27 5.90 -3.72
C ALA A 62 -11.76 5.44 -2.34
N VAL A 63 -11.14 4.26 -2.24
CA VAL A 63 -10.60 3.73 -0.97
C VAL A 63 -9.44 4.58 -0.47
N LEU A 64 -8.60 5.06 -1.39
CA LEU A 64 -7.52 5.99 -1.06
C LEU A 64 -8.10 7.29 -0.49
N ALA A 65 -9.04 7.92 -1.21
CA ALA A 65 -9.66 9.18 -0.77
C ALA A 65 -10.41 9.03 0.57
N GLU A 66 -11.11 7.92 0.79
CA GLU A 66 -11.82 7.64 2.03
C GLU A 66 -10.88 7.49 3.23
N THR A 67 -9.78 6.75 3.05
CA THR A 67 -8.77 6.56 4.10
C THR A 67 -8.06 7.87 4.43
N GLU A 68 -7.71 8.68 3.43
CA GLU A 68 -7.16 10.03 3.62
C GLU A 68 -8.14 10.92 4.40
N ALA A 69 -9.42 10.91 4.02
CA ALA A 69 -10.45 11.65 4.74
C ALA A 69 -10.58 11.18 6.20
N ALA A 70 -10.46 9.88 6.49
CA ALA A 70 -10.48 9.36 7.86
C ALA A 70 -9.30 9.89 8.69
N VAL A 71 -8.08 9.88 8.14
CA VAL A 71 -6.90 10.45 8.81
C VAL A 71 -7.12 11.94 9.12
N HIS A 72 -7.66 12.71 8.16
CA HIS A 72 -7.96 14.13 8.36
C HIS A 72 -9.07 14.39 9.38
N ARG A 73 -10.11 13.55 9.46
CA ARG A 73 -11.12 13.65 10.52
C ARG A 73 -10.50 13.43 11.90
N ALA A 74 -9.66 12.40 12.05
CA ALA A 74 -8.95 12.16 13.30
C ALA A 74 -8.07 13.36 13.71
N GLU A 75 -7.33 13.94 12.76
CA GLU A 75 -6.54 15.16 13.01
C GLU A 75 -7.42 16.32 13.46
N SER A 76 -8.54 16.56 12.77
CA SER A 76 -9.49 17.64 13.06
C SER A 76 -10.19 17.46 14.41
N ALA A 77 -10.35 16.22 14.87
CA ALA A 77 -10.87 15.90 16.19
C ALA A 77 -9.85 16.14 17.33
N GLY A 78 -8.61 16.55 17.01
CA GLY A 78 -7.55 16.76 17.99
C GLY A 78 -6.90 15.46 18.48
N ALA A 79 -6.83 14.44 17.61
CA ALA A 79 -6.13 13.20 17.91
C ALA A 79 -4.62 13.42 18.10
N ARG A 80 -4.05 14.51 17.60
CA ARG A 80 -2.62 14.82 17.79
C ARG A 80 -2.27 15.01 19.26
N GLU A 81 -3.16 15.61 20.04
CA GLU A 81 -2.96 15.88 21.46
C GLU A 81 -3.47 14.73 22.33
N ARG A 82 -4.55 14.04 21.91
CA ARG A 82 -5.31 13.09 22.75
C ARG A 82 -5.11 11.62 22.39
N ALA A 83 -4.62 11.33 21.20
CA ALA A 83 -4.48 9.98 20.64
C ALA A 83 -3.26 9.87 19.69
N ALA A 84 -2.14 10.49 20.06
CA ALA A 84 -0.98 10.66 19.19
C ALA A 84 -0.44 9.35 18.60
N ASP A 85 -0.40 8.29 19.40
CA ASP A 85 0.10 6.97 18.98
C ASP A 85 -0.79 6.32 17.92
N LEU A 86 -2.12 6.42 18.06
CA LEU A 86 -3.07 5.88 17.07
C LEU A 86 -3.00 6.67 15.77
N LEU A 87 -2.94 8.01 15.86
CA LEU A 87 -2.78 8.86 14.69
C LEU A 87 -1.45 8.58 13.96
N ALA A 88 -0.36 8.34 14.69
CA ALA A 88 0.92 7.99 14.09
C ALA A 88 0.87 6.64 13.35
N LYS A 89 0.18 5.64 13.91
CA LYS A 89 -0.06 4.35 13.24
C LYS A 89 -0.92 4.51 11.99
N ALA A 90 -1.99 5.30 12.06
CA ALA A 90 -2.86 5.60 10.93
C ALA A 90 -2.08 6.21 9.75
N ARG A 91 -1.28 7.25 10.03
CA ARG A 91 -0.44 7.91 9.01
C ARG A 91 0.59 6.97 8.41
N ARG A 92 1.26 6.17 9.23
CA ARG A 92 2.24 5.19 8.75
C ARG A 92 1.60 4.17 7.81
N ALA A 93 0.49 3.56 8.23
CA ALA A 93 -0.24 2.59 7.42
C ALA A 93 -0.78 3.22 6.12
N TRP A 94 -1.24 4.47 6.18
CA TRP A 94 -1.66 5.23 5.00
C TRP A 94 -0.52 5.43 4.00
N ASP A 95 0.65 5.87 4.46
CA ASP A 95 1.83 6.04 3.62
C ASP A 95 2.31 4.72 3.00
N GLU A 96 2.33 3.65 3.79
CA GLU A 96 2.66 2.30 3.33
C GLU A 96 1.67 1.79 2.27
N GLY A 97 0.36 1.97 2.50
CA GLY A 97 -0.71 1.57 1.58
C GLY A 97 -0.68 2.35 0.28
N ARG A 98 -0.46 3.67 0.34
CA ARG A 98 -0.28 4.52 -0.84
C ARG A 98 0.92 4.08 -1.66
N LEU A 99 2.06 3.82 -1.01
CA LEU A 99 3.27 3.36 -1.68
C LEU A 99 3.06 2.00 -2.36
N ALA A 100 2.47 1.02 -1.66
CA ALA A 100 2.12 -0.28 -2.22
C ALA A 100 1.18 -0.14 -3.44
N SER A 101 0.20 0.76 -3.37
CA SER A 101 -0.71 1.04 -4.49
C SER A 101 0.05 1.55 -5.72
N THR A 102 1.03 2.45 -5.54
CA THR A 102 1.85 2.97 -6.65
C THR A 102 2.77 1.91 -7.28
N ARG A 103 3.10 0.85 -6.53
CA ARG A 103 3.91 -0.29 -7.00
C ARG A 103 3.08 -1.38 -7.68
N GLY A 104 1.74 -1.26 -7.69
CA GLY A 104 0.85 -2.31 -8.19
C GLY A 104 0.67 -3.49 -7.22
N GLU A 105 1.06 -3.33 -5.95
CA GLU A 105 0.92 -4.35 -4.90
C GLU A 105 -0.50 -4.28 -4.29
N GLY A 106 -1.52 -4.62 -5.08
CA GLY A 106 -2.93 -4.36 -4.75
C GLY A 106 -3.43 -4.95 -3.42
N GLU A 107 -3.05 -6.20 -3.08
CA GLU A 107 -3.44 -6.82 -1.80
C GLU A 107 -2.79 -6.14 -0.60
N ILE A 108 -1.49 -5.86 -0.69
CA ILE A 108 -0.73 -5.18 0.36
C ILE A 108 -1.32 -3.78 0.57
N ALA A 109 -1.59 -3.07 -0.53
CA ALA A 109 -2.20 -1.75 -0.49
C ALA A 109 -3.57 -1.77 0.19
N ARG A 110 -4.48 -2.70 -0.18
CA ARG A 110 -5.78 -2.84 0.49
C ARG A 110 -5.64 -3.04 1.99
N HIS A 111 -4.82 -4.02 2.38
CA HIS A 111 -4.63 -4.35 3.80
C HIS A 111 -4.11 -3.16 4.60
N ARG A 112 -3.12 -2.44 4.08
CA ARG A 112 -2.55 -1.25 4.75
C ARG A 112 -3.54 -0.09 4.84
N LEU A 113 -4.39 0.09 3.82
CA LEU A 113 -5.42 1.12 3.85
C LEU A 113 -6.54 0.78 4.84
N GLU A 114 -6.92 -0.49 4.97
CA GLU A 114 -7.84 -0.95 6.01
C GLU A 114 -7.27 -0.72 7.42
N GLU A 115 -5.99 -1.07 7.64
CA GLU A 115 -5.28 -0.77 8.91
C GLU A 115 -5.29 0.74 9.20
N ALA A 116 -4.95 1.56 8.19
CA ALA A 116 -4.91 3.02 8.33
C ALA A 116 -6.28 3.59 8.69
N HIS A 117 -7.35 3.13 8.04
CA HIS A 117 -8.72 3.53 8.31
C HIS A 117 -9.13 3.17 9.75
N ALA A 118 -8.89 1.93 10.17
CA ALA A 118 -9.21 1.47 11.52
C ALA A 118 -8.46 2.26 12.60
N TYR A 119 -7.16 2.54 12.40
CA TYR A 119 -6.39 3.36 13.33
C TYR A 119 -6.88 4.81 13.36
N ALA A 120 -7.27 5.38 12.21
CA ALA A 120 -7.80 6.74 12.14
C ALA A 120 -9.13 6.87 12.89
N GLU A 121 -10.07 5.95 12.68
CA GLU A 121 -11.35 5.93 13.42
C GLU A 121 -11.14 5.76 14.92
N ALA A 122 -10.23 4.88 15.33
CA ALA A 122 -9.89 4.71 16.74
C ALA A 122 -9.28 5.99 17.34
N ALA A 123 -8.40 6.67 16.58
CA ALA A 123 -7.79 7.94 17.00
C ALA A 123 -8.85 9.04 17.15
N GLU A 124 -9.77 9.16 16.19
CA GLU A 124 -10.90 10.10 16.22
C GLU A 124 -11.81 9.85 17.44
N ALA A 125 -12.20 8.60 17.66
CA ALA A 125 -13.05 8.20 18.78
C ALA A 125 -12.39 8.50 20.13
N GLN A 126 -11.10 8.18 20.30
CA GLN A 126 -10.36 8.48 21.52
C GLN A 126 -10.25 9.99 21.75
N ALA A 127 -9.95 10.78 20.71
CA ALA A 127 -9.86 12.22 20.83
C ALA A 127 -11.18 12.86 21.28
N ASN A 128 -12.30 12.40 20.70
CA ASN A 128 -13.63 12.84 21.08
C ASN A 128 -13.98 12.43 22.51
N ALA A 129 -13.65 11.21 22.93
CA ALA A 129 -13.90 10.74 24.29
C ALA A 129 -13.15 11.59 25.33
N GLU A 130 -11.86 11.86 25.10
CA GLU A 130 -11.05 12.69 25.99
C GLU A 130 -11.50 14.15 26.03
N ARG A 131 -11.97 14.69 24.90
CA ARG A 131 -12.60 16.01 24.85
C ARG A 131 -13.86 16.06 25.72
N LEU A 132 -14.78 15.11 25.55
CA LEU A 132 -16.02 15.05 26.33
C LEU A 132 -15.77 14.87 27.83
N LYS A 133 -14.78 14.04 28.21
CA LYS A 133 -14.37 13.91 29.62
C LYS A 133 -13.89 15.24 30.20
N SER A 134 -13.08 15.99 29.44
CA SER A 134 -12.55 17.29 29.87
C SER A 134 -13.65 18.33 30.04
N GLU A 135 -14.61 18.37 29.10
CA GLU A 135 -15.80 19.23 29.17
C GLU A 135 -16.67 18.89 30.40
N ALA A 136 -16.95 17.60 30.62
CA ALA A 136 -17.69 17.14 31.80
C ALA A 136 -16.99 17.51 33.12
N ALA A 137 -15.66 17.42 33.17
CA ALA A 137 -14.88 17.81 34.34
C ALA A 137 -14.85 19.34 34.55
N SER A 138 -14.95 20.16 33.51
CA SER A 138 -15.13 21.61 33.64
C SER A 138 -16.50 21.93 34.21
N LEU A 139 -17.56 21.38 33.62
CA LEU A 139 -18.94 21.61 34.05
C LEU A 139 -19.17 21.19 35.50
N ARG A 140 -18.57 20.08 35.93
CA ARG A 140 -18.65 19.64 37.32
C ARG A 140 -18.00 20.65 38.29
N ARG A 141 -16.83 21.18 37.95
CA ARG A 141 -16.16 22.21 38.76
C ARG A 141 -16.98 23.49 38.84
N GLU A 142 -17.56 23.91 37.71
CA GLU A 142 -18.46 25.08 37.68
C GLU A 142 -19.70 24.88 38.55
N ALA A 143 -20.29 23.68 38.55
CA ALA A 143 -21.40 23.35 39.42
C ALA A 143 -21.00 23.37 40.92
N ASP A 144 -19.87 22.76 41.26
CA ASP A 144 -19.36 22.73 42.63
C ASP A 144 -19.06 24.16 43.15
N ASP A 145 -18.49 25.02 42.29
CA ASP A 145 -18.22 26.44 42.59
C ASP A 145 -19.52 27.24 42.81
N LEU A 146 -20.55 26.99 41.99
CA LEU A 146 -21.85 27.62 42.14
C LEU A 146 -22.55 27.19 43.43
N GLU A 147 -22.51 25.89 43.76
CA GLU A 147 -23.04 25.38 45.03
C GLU A 147 -22.33 26.01 46.24
N ALA A 148 -21.00 26.15 46.19
CA ALA A 148 -20.24 26.79 47.24
C ALA A 148 -20.65 28.26 47.44
N LYS A 149 -20.83 29.01 46.35
CA LYS A 149 -21.31 30.40 46.39
C LYS A 149 -22.72 30.51 46.98
N ILE A 150 -23.63 29.60 46.60
CA ILE A 150 -24.99 29.56 47.16
C ILE A 150 -24.95 29.31 48.67
N ARG A 151 -24.12 28.35 49.13
CA ARG A 151 -23.93 28.09 50.57
C ARG A 151 -23.43 29.35 51.29
N GLN A 152 -22.41 30.01 50.76
CA GLN A 152 -21.86 31.24 51.33
C GLN A 152 -22.90 32.36 51.46
N ILE A 153 -23.68 32.62 50.40
CA ILE A 153 -24.74 33.66 50.43
C ILE A 153 -25.82 33.32 51.48
N ARG A 154 -26.18 32.03 51.59
CA ARG A 154 -27.16 31.56 52.58
C ARG A 154 -26.67 31.74 54.01
N GLU A 155 -25.39 31.48 54.26
CA GLU A 155 -24.76 31.69 55.57
C GLU A 155 -24.70 33.18 55.93
N GLN A 156 -24.30 34.05 54.99
CA GLN A 156 -24.29 35.50 55.17
C GLN A 156 -25.69 36.06 55.47
N SER A 157 -26.73 35.55 54.80
CA SER A 157 -28.11 35.98 55.02
C SER A 157 -28.67 35.51 56.38
N ARG A 158 -28.08 34.48 56.99
CA ARG A 158 -28.51 33.92 58.28
C ARG A 158 -27.85 34.63 59.47
N ASN A 159 -26.65 35.19 59.29
CA ASN A 159 -25.91 35.98 60.27
C ASN A 159 -25.66 37.41 59.71
N PRO A 160 -26.71 38.26 59.64
CA PRO A 160 -26.60 39.62 59.13
C PRO A 160 -25.78 40.55 60.04
#